data_AF-A0A7C0ZX14-F1
#
_entry.id   AF-A0A7C0ZX14-F1
#
_cell.length_a   1.000
_cell.length_b   1.000
_cell.length_c   1.000
_cell.angle_alpha   90.00
_cell.angle_beta   90.00
_cell.angle_gamma   90.00
#
_symmetry.space_group_name_H-M   'P 1'
#
loop_
_entity.id
_entity.type
_entity.pdbx_description
1 polymer ?
#
loop_
_entity_poly.entity_id
_entity_poly.type
_entity_poly.pdbx_seq_one_letter_code
_entity_poly.pdbx_strand_id
1 'polypeptide(L)'
;MNKMKVTPLVSLIVIVAIVAAAISSVPVMCAAGDGGDGDEDVIVDAADSERVLLDYSIDTIDVVLMNTENYYVVGYKNVVCGRGIVIFADDGTIVTDEAVVSNILEAVAWGEVASQISVEDVEAIKTAAESSRAIETSRSSLTTSCNSLAVLVNSISGSNDTDYAVLSVFSGRVLNVDEGMTEIMNGTEFFLSSMADHQKKISAIADSANSTKKSLYKDWKKRGHAKTQVYVTLVLVVIILIIAVALIFVRSKKTELS
;
A
#
# COMPACT_ATOMS: atom_id res chain seq x y z
N MET A 1 -26.71 12.99 -30.38
CA MET A 1 -26.26 11.69 -29.83
C MET A 1 -25.18 11.96 -28.78
N ASN A 2 -25.61 12.10 -27.51
CA ASN A 2 -24.70 12.27 -26.38
C ASN A 2 -24.08 10.91 -26.04
N LYS A 3 -22.76 10.79 -26.21
CA LYS A 3 -21.99 9.68 -25.65
C LYS A 3 -21.93 9.87 -24.14
N MET A 4 -22.84 9.24 -23.42
CA MET A 4 -22.71 9.05 -21.98
C MET A 4 -21.42 8.26 -21.74
N LYS A 5 -20.44 8.91 -21.10
CA LYS A 5 -19.15 8.33 -20.73
C LYS A 5 -19.38 7.23 -19.69
N VAL A 6 -19.36 5.99 -20.14
CA VAL A 6 -19.30 4.79 -19.29
C VAL A 6 -17.88 4.72 -18.71
N THR A 7 -17.62 5.51 -17.68
CA THR A 7 -16.31 5.59 -17.03
C THR A 7 -16.33 5.28 -15.52
N PRO A 8 -17.43 5.47 -14.75
CA PRO A 8 -17.35 5.21 -13.31
C PRO A 8 -17.36 3.71 -12.96
N LEU A 9 -18.00 2.86 -13.79
CA LEU A 9 -18.15 1.43 -13.50
C LEU A 9 -16.83 0.65 -13.62
N VAL A 10 -16.00 1.01 -14.61
CA VAL A 10 -14.69 0.37 -14.83
C VAL A 10 -13.72 0.73 -13.70
N SER A 11 -13.77 1.98 -13.22
CA SER A 11 -12.95 2.42 -12.10
C SER A 11 -13.32 1.69 -10.80
N LEU A 12 -14.61 1.45 -10.56
CA LEU A 12 -15.08 0.72 -9.38
C LEU A 12 -14.65 -0.75 -9.42
N ILE A 13 -14.74 -1.42 -10.58
CA ILE A 13 -14.31 -2.82 -10.73
C ILE A 13 -12.80 -2.96 -10.45
N VAL A 14 -11.99 -2.01 -10.90
CA VAL A 14 -10.54 -2.02 -10.64
C VAL A 14 -10.26 -1.79 -9.15
N ILE A 15 -10.94 -0.86 -8.49
CA ILE A 15 -10.75 -0.61 -7.05
C ILE A 15 -11.21 -1.81 -6.21
N VAL A 16 -12.36 -2.41 -6.54
CA VAL A 16 -12.85 -3.62 -5.85
C VAL A 16 -11.93 -4.81 -6.08
N ALA A 17 -11.36 -4.96 -7.28
CA ALA A 17 -10.39 -6.01 -7.55
C ALA A 17 -9.07 -5.81 -6.79
N ILE A 18 -8.59 -4.57 -6.66
CA ILE A 18 -7.39 -4.23 -5.89
C ILE A 18 -7.63 -4.45 -4.40
N VAL A 19 -8.79 -4.05 -3.87
CA VAL A 19 -9.16 -4.26 -2.46
C VAL A 19 -9.42 -5.74 -2.18
N ALA A 20 -10.08 -6.48 -3.07
CA ALA A 20 -10.28 -7.92 -2.91
C ALA A 20 -8.94 -8.69 -2.98
N ALA A 21 -8.02 -8.29 -3.86
CA ALA A 21 -6.67 -8.83 -3.89
C ALA A 21 -5.92 -8.54 -2.58
N ALA A 22 -5.99 -7.30 -2.07
CA ALA A 22 -5.37 -6.89 -0.81
C ALA A 22 -5.98 -7.60 0.41
N ILE A 23 -7.29 -7.89 0.41
CA ILE A 23 -7.96 -8.64 1.48
C ILE A 23 -7.64 -10.14 1.39
N SER A 24 -7.51 -10.69 0.17
CA SER A 24 -7.07 -12.08 -0.02
C SER A 24 -5.58 -12.30 0.25
N SER A 25 -4.79 -11.22 0.25
CA SER A 25 -3.38 -11.21 0.65
C SER A 25 -3.17 -10.63 2.04
N VAL A 26 -4.24 -10.42 2.83
CA VAL A 26 -4.08 -10.32 4.29
C VAL A 26 -3.40 -11.64 4.64
N PRO A 27 -2.13 -11.63 5.10
CA PRO A 27 -1.57 -12.85 5.65
C PRO A 27 -2.59 -13.25 6.70
N VAL A 28 -3.11 -14.48 6.58
CA VAL A 28 -3.62 -15.19 7.75
C VAL A 28 -2.60 -14.82 8.82
N MET A 29 -3.04 -14.06 9.84
CA MET A 29 -2.29 -13.95 11.07
C MET A 29 -2.18 -15.41 11.50
N CYS A 30 -1.15 -16.08 11.01
CA CYS A 30 -0.66 -17.30 11.56
C CYS A 30 -0.35 -16.85 12.97
N ALA A 31 -1.23 -17.27 13.87
CA ALA A 31 -0.91 -17.41 15.26
C ALA A 31 0.58 -17.76 15.33
N ALA A 32 1.35 -16.96 16.06
CA ALA A 32 2.69 -17.35 16.47
C ALA A 32 2.58 -18.78 16.97
N GLY A 33 2.93 -19.70 16.09
CA GLY A 33 2.81 -21.13 16.28
C GLY A 33 3.99 -21.45 17.16
N ASP A 34 3.75 -21.47 18.46
CA ASP A 34 4.53 -22.21 19.43
C ASP A 34 4.78 -23.61 18.86
N GLY A 35 6.00 -23.88 18.38
CA GLY A 35 6.36 -25.21 17.87
C GLY A 35 7.45 -25.24 16.81
N GLY A 36 8.71 -25.06 17.23
CA GLY A 36 9.87 -25.52 16.46
C GLY A 36 11.18 -24.85 16.86
N ASP A 37 11.78 -25.24 17.98
CA ASP A 37 13.14 -24.86 18.43
C ASP A 37 14.29 -25.24 17.42
N GLY A 38 13.96 -25.54 16.15
CA GLY A 38 14.92 -25.97 15.13
C GLY A 38 15.15 -24.97 13.99
N ASP A 39 14.13 -24.19 13.59
CA ASP A 39 14.23 -23.32 12.39
C ASP A 39 14.74 -21.90 12.73
N GLU A 40 14.40 -21.37 13.91
CA GLU A 40 14.94 -20.09 14.37
C GLU A 40 16.48 -20.16 14.54
N ASP A 41 17.00 -21.32 14.95
CA ASP A 41 18.44 -21.54 15.11
C ASP A 41 19.18 -21.47 13.77
N VAL A 42 18.58 -22.03 12.70
CA VAL A 42 19.15 -22.01 11.34
C VAL A 42 19.27 -20.59 10.79
N ILE A 43 18.22 -19.78 10.93
CA ILE A 43 18.23 -18.40 10.42
C ILE A 43 19.14 -17.50 11.25
N VAL A 44 19.17 -17.68 12.58
CA VAL A 44 20.08 -16.94 13.46
C VAL A 44 21.53 -17.28 13.13
N ASP A 45 21.87 -18.56 12.99
CA ASP A 45 23.20 -19.01 12.61
C ASP A 45 23.60 -18.50 11.22
N ALA A 46 22.69 -18.59 10.24
CA ALA A 46 22.92 -18.07 8.89
C ALA A 46 23.15 -16.55 8.91
N ALA A 47 22.36 -15.81 9.69
CA ALA A 47 22.50 -14.37 9.83
C ALA A 47 23.80 -13.97 10.53
N ASP A 48 24.19 -14.67 11.59
CA ASP A 48 25.46 -14.44 12.28
C ASP A 48 26.66 -14.77 11.37
N SER A 49 26.55 -15.80 10.52
CA SER A 49 27.58 -16.16 9.55
C SER A 49 27.81 -15.07 8.48
N GLU A 50 26.77 -14.27 8.17
CA GLU A 50 26.83 -13.19 7.19
C GLU A 50 27.22 -11.83 7.77
N ARG A 51 27.64 -11.77 9.04
CA ARG A 51 28.15 -10.54 9.65
C ARG A 51 29.35 -10.00 8.90
N VAL A 52 29.35 -8.69 8.73
CA VAL A 52 30.50 -7.92 8.27
C VAL A 52 31.16 -7.29 9.49
N LEU A 53 32.48 -7.11 9.42
CA LEU A 53 33.24 -6.42 10.46
C LEU A 53 32.57 -5.08 10.79
N LEU A 54 32.41 -4.79 12.09
CA LEU A 54 31.72 -3.61 12.65
C LEU A 54 30.18 -3.63 12.55
N ASP A 55 29.56 -4.78 12.26
CA ASP A 55 28.13 -4.99 12.48
C ASP A 55 27.85 -5.10 13.99
N TYR A 56 27.00 -4.21 14.49
CA TYR A 56 26.69 -4.11 15.92
C TYR A 56 25.24 -4.48 16.28
N SER A 57 24.37 -4.68 15.29
CA SER A 57 22.97 -5.07 15.47
C SER A 57 22.54 -5.94 14.29
N ILE A 58 21.80 -7.01 14.59
CA ILE A 58 21.12 -7.87 13.62
C ILE A 58 19.69 -7.99 14.14
N ASP A 59 18.73 -7.61 13.30
CA ASP A 59 17.31 -7.63 13.67
C ASP A 59 16.51 -8.22 12.51
N THR A 60 15.60 -9.15 12.77
CA THR A 60 14.60 -9.57 11.77
C THR A 60 13.62 -8.42 11.56
N ILE A 61 13.51 -7.95 10.32
CA ILE A 61 12.60 -6.87 9.94
C ILE A 61 11.19 -7.43 9.75
N ASP A 62 11.09 -8.53 9.00
CA ASP A 62 9.81 -9.16 8.68
C ASP A 62 10.02 -10.61 8.20
N VAL A 63 8.94 -11.39 8.22
CA VAL A 63 8.87 -12.76 7.67
C VAL A 63 7.75 -12.81 6.62
N VAL A 64 8.13 -13.14 5.39
CA VAL A 64 7.22 -13.13 4.24
C VAL A 64 6.98 -14.55 3.75
N LEU A 65 5.73 -15.00 3.76
CA LEU A 65 5.33 -16.27 3.15
C LEU A 65 5.03 -16.06 1.65
N MET A 66 5.79 -16.69 0.76
CA MET A 66 5.54 -16.70 -0.68
C MET A 66 5.62 -18.11 -1.25
N ASN A 67 4.61 -18.53 -2.01
CA ASN A 67 4.58 -19.85 -2.67
C ASN A 67 4.89 -21.02 -1.72
N THR A 68 4.38 -20.98 -0.48
CA THR A 68 4.59 -21.98 0.59
C THR A 68 5.98 -21.98 1.26
N GLU A 69 6.88 -21.05 0.89
CA GLU A 69 8.19 -20.86 1.52
C GLU A 69 8.19 -19.59 2.37
N ASN A 70 8.85 -19.65 3.53
CA ASN A 70 9.07 -18.49 4.39
C ASN A 70 10.39 -17.81 4.04
N TYR A 71 10.34 -16.49 3.87
CA TYR A 71 11.50 -15.65 3.62
C TYR A 71 11.72 -14.69 4.78
N TYR A 72 12.92 -14.67 5.32
CA TYR A 72 13.31 -13.86 6.47
C TYR A 72 14.08 -12.64 5.99
N VAL A 73 13.52 -11.45 6.20
CA VAL A 73 14.18 -10.19 5.85
C VAL A 73 14.95 -9.69 7.05
N VAL A 74 16.28 -9.83 7.03
CA VAL A 74 17.15 -9.53 8.17
C VAL A 74 17.91 -8.23 7.92
N GLY A 75 17.81 -7.31 8.88
CA GLY A 75 18.48 -6.03 8.90
C GLY A 75 19.78 -6.05 9.69
N TYR A 76 20.82 -5.46 9.14
CA TYR A 76 22.12 -5.28 9.77
C TYR A 76 22.39 -3.79 9.98
N LYS A 77 22.92 -3.44 11.14
CA LYS A 77 23.46 -2.09 11.40
C LYS A 77 24.97 -2.17 11.54
N ASN A 78 25.66 -1.41 10.69
CA ASN A 78 27.12 -1.32 10.63
C ASN A 78 27.58 0.11 10.93
N VAL A 79 28.70 0.25 11.66
CA VAL A 79 29.26 1.57 12.01
C VAL A 79 29.69 2.38 10.79
N VAL A 80 30.19 1.72 9.74
CA VAL A 80 30.76 2.37 8.55
C VAL A 80 29.74 2.47 7.41
N CYS A 81 28.98 1.40 7.18
CA CYS A 81 28.09 1.29 6.01
C CYS A 81 26.63 1.71 6.30
N GLY A 82 26.27 1.92 7.56
CA GLY A 82 24.91 2.19 7.99
C GLY A 82 24.04 0.93 7.99
N ARG A 83 22.81 1.03 7.45
CA ARG A 83 21.87 -0.09 7.38
C ARG A 83 22.08 -0.92 6.11
N GLY A 84 21.98 -2.24 6.24
CA GLY A 84 21.96 -3.19 5.14
C GLY A 84 20.94 -4.29 5.38
N ILE A 85 20.50 -4.97 4.33
CA ILE A 85 19.53 -6.07 4.41
C ILE A 85 20.08 -7.31 3.70
N VAL A 86 19.82 -8.48 4.29
CA VAL A 86 19.98 -9.79 3.65
C VAL A 86 18.64 -10.51 3.75
N ILE A 87 18.29 -11.27 2.73
CA ILE A 87 17.07 -12.09 2.72
C ILE A 87 17.49 -13.55 2.74
N PHE A 88 16.93 -14.30 3.66
CA PHE A 88 17.16 -15.74 3.81
C PHE A 88 15.91 -16.51 3.45
N ALA A 89 16.06 -17.64 2.76
CA ALA A 89 15.02 -18.67 2.71
C ALA A 89 14.96 -19.44 4.05
N ASP A 90 13.98 -20.32 4.20
CA ASP A 90 13.76 -21.13 5.40
C ASP A 90 14.92 -22.07 5.76
N ASP A 91 15.65 -22.53 4.75
CA ASP A 91 16.87 -23.34 4.92
C ASP A 91 18.14 -22.54 5.26
N GLY A 92 18.01 -21.21 5.46
CA GLY A 92 19.12 -20.31 5.73
C GLY A 92 19.93 -19.90 4.50
N THR A 93 19.52 -20.30 3.28
CA THR A 93 20.21 -19.86 2.06
C THR A 93 19.91 -18.40 1.73
N ILE A 94 20.91 -17.69 1.22
CA ILE A 94 20.75 -16.27 0.88
C ILE A 94 20.06 -16.14 -0.48
N VAL A 95 18.95 -15.41 -0.48
CA VAL A 95 18.24 -15.04 -1.71
C VAL A 95 18.96 -13.86 -2.37
N THR A 96 19.52 -14.13 -3.55
CA THR A 96 20.28 -13.13 -4.33
C THR A 96 19.59 -12.76 -5.65
N ASP A 97 18.59 -13.54 -6.08
CA ASP A 97 17.82 -13.22 -7.28
C ASP A 97 17.05 -11.91 -7.09
N GLU A 98 17.36 -10.93 -7.94
CA GLU A 98 16.82 -9.58 -7.81
C GLU A 98 15.30 -9.52 -7.98
N ALA A 99 14.72 -10.38 -8.83
CA ALA A 99 13.28 -10.41 -9.05
C ALA A 99 12.56 -10.99 -7.82
N VAL A 100 13.10 -12.05 -7.23
CA VAL A 100 12.57 -12.65 -6.00
C VAL A 100 12.68 -11.66 -4.84
N VAL A 101 13.87 -11.05 -4.64
CA VAL A 101 14.10 -10.03 -3.61
C VAL A 101 13.13 -8.85 -3.77
N SER A 102 12.94 -8.35 -5.01
CA SER A 102 12.03 -7.23 -5.28
C SER A 102 10.59 -7.54 -4.86
N ASN A 103 10.11 -8.77 -5.10
CA ASN A 103 8.77 -9.20 -4.71
C ASN A 103 8.64 -9.34 -3.19
N ILE A 104 9.64 -9.90 -2.52
CA ILE A 104 9.66 -10.02 -1.05
C ILE A 104 9.64 -8.64 -0.40
N LEU A 105 10.50 -7.71 -0.85
CA LEU A 105 10.55 -6.36 -0.30
C LEU A 105 9.29 -5.54 -0.62
N GLU A 106 8.61 -5.84 -1.74
CA GLU A 106 7.30 -5.28 -2.03
C GLU A 106 6.24 -5.79 -1.04
N ALA A 107 6.24 -7.09 -0.74
CA ALA A 107 5.35 -7.67 0.26
C ALA A 107 5.56 -7.06 1.65
N VAL A 108 6.83 -6.92 2.11
CA VAL A 108 7.15 -6.25 3.37
C VAL A 108 6.63 -4.81 3.39
N ALA A 109 6.88 -4.06 2.31
CA ALA A 109 6.46 -2.67 2.23
C ALA A 109 4.94 -2.51 2.27
N TRP A 110 4.20 -3.40 1.59
CA TRP A 110 2.74 -3.41 1.65
C TRP A 110 2.22 -3.91 3.00
N GLY A 111 2.88 -4.88 3.64
CA GLY A 111 2.53 -5.34 4.98
C GLY A 111 2.63 -4.21 6.02
N GLU A 112 3.72 -3.45 5.98
CA GLU A 112 3.93 -2.30 6.87
C GLU A 112 2.83 -1.24 6.68
N VAL A 113 2.47 -0.91 5.43
CA VAL A 113 1.48 0.14 5.16
C VAL A 113 0.05 -0.37 5.31
N ALA A 114 -0.23 -1.66 5.10
CA ALA A 114 -1.54 -2.25 5.36
C ALA A 114 -1.94 -2.09 6.83
N SER A 115 -0.97 -2.11 7.75
CA SER A 115 -1.21 -1.82 9.18
C SER A 115 -1.72 -0.40 9.46
N GLN A 116 -1.57 0.52 8.50
CA GLN A 116 -2.04 1.91 8.59
C GLN A 116 -3.49 2.06 8.10
N ILE A 117 -4.05 1.04 7.45
CA ILE A 117 -5.46 1.02 7.03
C ILE A 117 -6.29 0.59 8.23
N SER A 118 -7.06 1.53 8.76
CA SER A 118 -7.91 1.24 9.91
C SER A 118 -9.19 0.51 9.49
N VAL A 119 -9.85 -0.15 10.44
CA VAL A 119 -11.15 -0.80 10.19
C VAL A 119 -12.18 0.24 9.74
N GLU A 120 -12.10 1.46 10.29
CA GLU A 120 -12.96 2.59 9.92
C GLU A 120 -12.76 3.00 8.45
N ASP A 121 -11.52 2.95 7.94
CA ASP A 121 -11.26 3.21 6.52
C ASP A 121 -11.92 2.14 5.63
N VAL A 122 -11.88 0.88 6.04
CA VAL A 122 -12.54 -0.23 5.31
C VAL A 122 -14.07 -0.07 5.35
N GLU A 123 -14.64 0.28 6.49
CA GLU A 123 -16.07 0.55 6.64
C GLU A 123 -16.53 1.76 5.81
N ALA A 124 -15.71 2.80 5.75
CA ALA A 124 -15.99 3.98 4.94
C ALA A 124 -15.97 3.67 3.44
N ILE A 125 -15.01 2.87 2.96
CA ILE A 125 -14.98 2.36 1.58
C ILE A 125 -16.22 1.51 1.29
N LYS A 126 -16.60 0.62 2.21
CA LYS A 126 -17.81 -0.21 2.09
C LYS A 126 -19.07 0.65 1.98
N THR A 127 -19.20 1.67 2.84
CA THR A 127 -20.32 2.61 2.83
C THR A 127 -20.38 3.39 1.52
N ALA A 128 -19.24 3.81 0.98
CA ALA A 128 -19.15 4.45 -0.33
C ALA A 128 -19.58 3.49 -1.46
N ALA A 129 -19.21 2.22 -1.40
CA ALA A 129 -19.67 1.22 -2.37
C ALA A 129 -21.18 0.96 -2.26
N GLU A 130 -21.74 0.96 -1.05
CA GLU A 130 -23.17 0.78 -0.82
C GLU A 130 -24.00 1.99 -1.29
N SER A 131 -23.47 3.21 -1.19
CA SER A 131 -24.16 4.40 -1.72
C SER A 131 -24.34 4.35 -3.25
N SER A 132 -23.43 3.70 -3.97
CA SER A 132 -23.62 3.43 -5.41
C SER A 132 -24.86 2.56 -5.69
N ARG A 133 -25.14 1.56 -4.83
CA ARG A 133 -26.35 0.72 -4.96
C ARG A 133 -27.61 1.51 -4.62
N ALA A 134 -27.54 2.41 -3.64
CA ALA A 134 -28.65 3.30 -3.31
C ALA A 134 -28.99 4.23 -4.48
N ILE A 135 -27.99 4.86 -5.11
CA ILE A 135 -28.16 5.71 -6.30
C ILE A 135 -28.85 4.93 -7.43
N GLU A 136 -28.43 3.69 -7.71
CA GLU A 136 -29.06 2.90 -8.78
C GLU A 136 -30.52 2.54 -8.44
N THR A 137 -30.83 2.31 -7.16
CA THR A 137 -32.20 2.07 -6.69
C THR A 137 -33.09 3.30 -6.88
N SER A 138 -32.62 4.48 -6.48
CA SER A 138 -33.34 5.75 -6.70
C SER A 138 -33.49 6.05 -8.19
N ARG A 139 -32.47 5.78 -9.02
CA ARG A 139 -32.55 5.92 -10.49
C ARG A 139 -33.61 5.02 -11.11
N SER A 140 -33.71 3.77 -10.67
CA SER A 140 -34.74 2.83 -11.14
C SER A 140 -36.16 3.32 -10.79
N SER A 141 -36.34 3.82 -9.56
CA SER A 141 -37.60 4.40 -9.08
C SER A 141 -37.97 5.65 -9.88
N LEU A 142 -37.02 6.55 -10.12
CA LEU A 142 -37.19 7.74 -10.96
C LEU A 142 -37.62 7.37 -12.38
N THR A 143 -36.99 6.36 -12.99
CA THR A 143 -37.35 5.87 -14.33
C THR A 143 -38.80 5.38 -14.36
N THR A 144 -39.24 4.68 -13.31
CA THR A 144 -40.63 4.22 -13.18
C THR A 144 -41.60 5.40 -13.07
N SER A 145 -41.28 6.41 -12.26
CA SER A 145 -42.07 7.64 -12.13
C SER A 145 -42.17 8.40 -13.46
N CYS A 146 -41.06 8.56 -14.18
CA CYS A 146 -41.02 9.19 -15.51
C CYS A 146 -41.84 8.43 -16.56
N ASN A 147 -41.71 7.09 -16.62
CA ASN A 147 -42.49 6.27 -17.55
C ASN A 147 -43.99 6.41 -17.29
N SER A 148 -44.37 6.44 -16.02
CA SER A 148 -45.77 6.52 -15.65
C SER A 148 -46.33 7.95 -15.77
N LEU A 149 -45.49 8.99 -15.63
CA LEU A 149 -45.81 10.35 -16.02
C LEU A 149 -46.05 10.46 -17.54
N ALA A 150 -45.21 9.82 -18.36
CA ALA A 150 -45.38 9.81 -19.82
C ALA A 150 -46.70 9.13 -20.25
N VAL A 151 -47.07 8.02 -19.61
CA VAL A 151 -48.38 7.39 -19.81
C VAL A 151 -49.52 8.35 -19.46
N LEU A 152 -49.41 9.05 -18.32
CA LEU A 152 -50.44 10.00 -17.87
C LEU A 152 -50.59 11.19 -18.83
N VAL A 153 -49.47 11.74 -19.33
CA VAL A 153 -49.47 12.81 -20.34
C VAL A 153 -50.18 12.35 -21.61
N ASN A 154 -49.89 11.14 -22.09
CA ASN A 154 -50.58 10.58 -23.27
C ASN A 154 -52.08 10.41 -23.03
N SER A 155 -52.50 10.01 -21.83
CA SER A 155 -53.91 9.92 -21.45
C SER A 155 -54.59 11.29 -21.42
N ILE A 156 -53.92 12.33 -20.92
CA ILE A 156 -54.43 13.71 -20.93
C ILE A 156 -54.55 14.23 -22.36
N SER A 157 -53.54 14.05 -23.20
CA SER A 157 -53.55 14.53 -24.58
C SER A 157 -54.60 13.86 -25.47
N GLY A 158 -55.03 12.64 -25.12
CA GLY A 158 -56.12 11.93 -25.80
C GLY A 158 -57.51 12.20 -25.23
N SER A 159 -57.62 12.95 -24.14
CA SER A 159 -58.86 13.25 -23.42
C SER A 159 -59.30 14.70 -23.66
N ASN A 160 -60.57 14.92 -23.98
CA ASN A 160 -61.15 16.27 -24.03
C ASN A 160 -61.62 16.79 -22.66
N ASP A 161 -61.55 15.97 -21.61
CA ASP A 161 -61.94 16.33 -20.26
C ASP A 161 -60.70 16.56 -19.39
N THR A 162 -60.50 17.81 -18.95
CA THR A 162 -59.53 18.15 -17.90
C THR A 162 -60.16 17.91 -16.53
N ASP A 163 -60.18 16.65 -16.12
CA ASP A 163 -60.59 16.26 -14.78
C ASP A 163 -59.51 16.64 -13.75
N TYR A 164 -59.94 17.30 -12.66
CA TYR A 164 -59.08 17.72 -11.55
C TYR A 164 -58.34 16.54 -10.91
N ALA A 165 -58.96 15.35 -10.91
CA ALA A 165 -58.31 14.13 -10.45
C ALA A 165 -57.03 13.82 -11.24
N VAL A 166 -57.05 14.00 -12.57
CA VAL A 166 -55.90 13.73 -13.44
C VAL A 166 -54.78 14.75 -13.24
N LEU A 167 -55.14 16.03 -13.05
CA LEU A 167 -54.18 17.10 -12.69
C LEU A 167 -53.50 16.85 -11.34
N SER A 168 -54.22 16.35 -10.34
CA SER A 168 -53.65 16.03 -9.03
C SER A 168 -52.65 14.85 -9.10
N VAL A 169 -52.97 13.81 -9.87
CA VAL A 169 -52.06 12.66 -10.11
C VAL A 169 -50.83 13.09 -10.91
N PHE A 170 -51.01 13.98 -11.89
CA PHE A 170 -49.90 14.58 -12.64
C PHE A 170 -48.96 15.35 -11.71
N SER A 171 -49.50 16.27 -10.90
CA SER A 171 -48.73 17.06 -9.95
C SER A 171 -47.98 16.19 -8.94
N GLY A 172 -48.63 15.15 -8.38
CA GLY A 172 -47.98 14.21 -7.46
C GLY A 172 -46.83 13.45 -8.11
N ARG A 173 -46.97 13.06 -9.39
CA ARG A 173 -45.89 12.38 -10.12
C ARG A 173 -44.72 13.30 -10.45
N VAL A 174 -44.98 14.56 -10.78
CA VAL A 174 -43.92 15.57 -10.98
C VAL A 174 -43.13 15.78 -9.69
N LEU A 175 -43.80 15.88 -8.53
CA LEU A 175 -43.15 15.98 -7.23
C LEU A 175 -42.31 14.73 -6.91
N ASN A 176 -42.81 13.52 -7.18
CA ASN A 176 -42.04 12.29 -6.99
C ASN A 176 -40.79 12.22 -7.89
N VAL A 177 -40.86 12.79 -9.10
CA VAL A 177 -39.70 12.91 -10.00
C VAL A 177 -38.67 13.89 -9.44
N ASP A 178 -39.12 15.03 -8.93
CA ASP A 178 -38.26 16.06 -8.33
C ASP A 178 -37.55 15.56 -7.05
N GLU A 179 -38.30 14.89 -6.17
CA GLU A 179 -37.76 14.24 -4.96
C GLU A 179 -36.73 13.17 -5.34
N GLY A 180 -37.07 12.27 -6.27
CA GLY A 180 -36.15 11.24 -6.74
C GLY A 180 -34.89 11.80 -7.42
N MET A 181 -35.00 12.91 -8.14
CA MET A 181 -33.84 13.59 -8.75
C MET A 181 -32.93 14.20 -7.67
N THR A 182 -33.52 14.78 -6.62
CA THR A 182 -32.80 15.34 -5.46
C THR A 182 -32.06 14.27 -4.68
N GLU A 183 -32.70 13.12 -4.43
CA GLU A 183 -32.06 11.96 -3.79
C GLU A 183 -30.86 11.45 -4.58
N ILE A 184 -31.00 11.33 -5.91
CA ILE A 184 -29.91 10.90 -6.79
C ILE A 184 -28.76 11.92 -6.78
N MET A 185 -29.07 13.22 -6.81
CA MET A 185 -28.05 14.27 -6.76
C MET A 185 -27.26 14.21 -5.45
N ASN A 186 -27.94 14.17 -4.31
CA ASN A 186 -27.31 14.11 -2.99
C ASN A 186 -26.49 12.81 -2.82
N GLY A 187 -27.04 11.67 -3.25
CA GLY A 187 -26.34 10.40 -3.23
C GLY A 187 -25.07 10.42 -4.09
N THR A 188 -25.16 11.01 -5.29
CA THR A 188 -24.01 11.14 -6.20
C THR A 188 -22.94 12.06 -5.65
N GLU A 189 -23.31 13.20 -5.06
CA GLU A 189 -22.36 14.12 -4.42
C GLU A 189 -21.62 13.44 -3.26
N PHE A 190 -22.35 12.76 -2.38
CA PHE A 190 -21.77 11.96 -1.30
C PHE A 190 -20.81 10.89 -1.85
N PHE A 191 -21.25 10.13 -2.86
CA PHE A 191 -20.43 9.09 -3.48
C PHE A 191 -19.13 9.66 -4.07
N LEU A 192 -19.21 10.74 -4.86
CA LEU A 192 -18.05 11.34 -5.50
C LEU A 192 -17.08 11.96 -4.50
N SER A 193 -17.58 12.66 -3.48
CA SER A 193 -16.75 13.21 -2.40
C SER A 193 -16.04 12.10 -1.65
N SER A 194 -16.79 11.07 -1.24
CA SER A 194 -16.22 9.92 -0.54
C SER A 194 -15.19 9.19 -1.40
N MET A 195 -15.46 8.96 -2.68
CA MET A 195 -14.51 8.30 -3.58
C MET A 195 -13.22 9.11 -3.76
N ALA A 196 -13.32 10.44 -3.86
CA ALA A 196 -12.15 11.31 -3.97
C ALA A 196 -11.26 11.26 -2.71
N ASP A 197 -11.88 11.28 -1.52
CA ASP A 197 -11.16 11.20 -0.25
C ASP A 197 -10.45 9.84 -0.08
N HIS A 198 -11.14 8.74 -0.39
CA HIS A 198 -10.55 7.40 -0.32
C HIS A 198 -9.47 7.19 -1.37
N GLN A 199 -9.66 7.71 -2.60
CA GLN A 199 -8.62 7.67 -3.63
C GLN A 199 -7.35 8.37 -3.16
N LYS A 200 -7.48 9.53 -2.49
CA LYS A 200 -6.33 10.26 -1.95
C LYS A 200 -5.62 9.47 -0.85
N LYS A 201 -6.37 8.85 0.06
CA LYS A 201 -5.80 7.97 1.11
C LYS A 201 -5.07 6.77 0.51
N ILE A 202 -5.70 6.05 -0.41
CA ILE A 202 -5.10 4.89 -1.11
C ILE A 202 -3.85 5.30 -1.87
N SER A 203 -3.86 6.46 -2.53
CA SER A 203 -2.67 6.99 -3.21
C SER A 203 -1.54 7.25 -2.22
N ALA A 204 -1.81 7.88 -1.08
CA ALA A 204 -0.79 8.13 -0.06
C ALA A 204 -0.22 6.83 0.52
N ILE A 205 -1.06 5.82 0.73
CA ILE A 205 -0.67 4.46 1.14
C ILE A 205 0.25 3.84 0.08
N ALA A 206 -0.15 3.86 -1.20
CA ALA A 206 0.66 3.32 -2.28
C ALA A 206 2.01 4.03 -2.43
N ASP A 207 2.03 5.36 -2.30
CA ASP A 207 3.27 6.15 -2.33
C ASP A 207 4.18 5.81 -1.15
N SER A 208 3.60 5.63 0.05
CA SER A 208 4.32 5.18 1.25
C SER A 208 4.95 3.80 1.03
N ALA A 209 4.18 2.82 0.54
CA ALA A 209 4.65 1.47 0.28
C ALA A 209 5.77 1.47 -0.78
N ASN A 210 5.61 2.24 -1.86
CA ASN A 210 6.64 2.36 -2.89
C ASN A 210 7.92 3.04 -2.37
N SER A 211 7.79 4.04 -1.48
CA SER A 211 8.91 4.68 -0.80
C SER A 211 9.65 3.69 0.11
N THR A 212 8.91 2.94 0.93
CA THR A 212 9.46 1.88 1.80
C THR A 212 10.18 0.82 0.98
N LYS A 213 9.55 0.26 -0.07
CA LYS A 213 10.17 -0.70 -0.99
C LYS A 213 11.49 -0.18 -1.54
N LYS A 214 11.52 1.07 -2.00
CA LYS A 214 12.73 1.71 -2.54
C LYS A 214 13.83 1.86 -1.49
N SER A 215 13.47 2.17 -0.24
CA SER A 215 14.41 2.24 0.87
C SER A 215 14.99 0.87 1.21
N LEU A 216 14.14 -0.16 1.36
CA LEU A 216 14.56 -1.52 1.64
C LEU A 216 15.47 -2.07 0.53
N TYR A 217 15.10 -1.85 -0.73
CA TYR A 217 15.91 -2.30 -1.88
C TYR A 217 17.27 -1.60 -1.92
N LYS A 218 17.34 -0.31 -1.55
CA LYS A 218 18.61 0.42 -1.40
C LYS A 218 19.49 -0.18 -0.30
N ASP A 219 18.91 -0.57 0.83
CA ASP A 219 19.63 -1.17 1.94
C ASP A 219 20.11 -2.59 1.60
N TRP A 220 19.31 -3.38 0.89
CA TRP A 220 19.73 -4.67 0.32
C TRP A 220 20.93 -4.50 -0.63
N LYS A 221 20.83 -3.58 -1.60
CA LYS A 221 21.92 -3.32 -2.56
C LYS A 221 23.21 -2.82 -1.89
N LYS A 222 23.09 -1.98 -0.85
CA LYS A 222 24.25 -1.52 -0.07
C LYS A 222 24.95 -2.68 0.64
N ARG A 223 24.20 -3.67 1.13
CA ARG A 223 24.78 -4.81 1.86
C ARG A 223 25.76 -5.60 0.98
N GLY A 224 25.45 -5.77 -0.30
CA GLY A 224 26.36 -6.39 -1.28
C GLY A 224 27.72 -5.68 -1.41
N HIS A 225 27.82 -4.41 -1.03
CA HIS A 225 29.06 -3.64 -1.05
C HIS A 225 29.67 -3.40 0.34
N ALA A 226 29.03 -3.84 1.42
CA ALA A 226 29.44 -3.53 2.79
C ALA A 226 30.84 -4.07 3.12
N LYS A 227 31.12 -5.34 2.75
CA LYS A 227 32.45 -5.96 2.96
C LYS A 227 33.55 -5.08 2.34
N THR A 228 33.40 -4.69 1.08
CA THR A 228 34.36 -3.83 0.37
C THR A 228 34.52 -2.46 1.02
N GLN A 229 33.41 -1.82 1.42
CA GLN A 229 33.46 -0.50 2.06
C GLN A 229 34.19 -0.54 3.40
N VAL A 230 33.94 -1.56 4.23
CA VAL A 230 34.64 -1.71 5.51
C VAL A 230 36.14 -1.91 5.29
N TYR A 231 36.54 -2.75 4.34
CA TYR A 231 37.97 -2.94 4.03
C TYR A 231 38.64 -1.65 3.56
N VAL A 232 38.01 -0.90 2.65
CA VAL A 232 38.54 0.37 2.15
C VAL A 232 38.68 1.40 3.28
N THR A 233 37.68 1.52 4.15
CA THR A 233 37.73 2.43 5.30
C THR A 233 38.82 2.03 6.28
N LEU A 234 38.99 0.73 6.56
CA LEU A 234 40.01 0.24 7.48
C LEU A 234 41.43 0.52 6.95
N VAL A 235 41.67 0.27 5.65
CA VAL A 235 42.94 0.62 5.00
C VAL A 235 43.21 2.12 5.09
N LEU A 236 42.21 2.96 4.86
CA LEU A 236 42.34 4.41 4.94
C LEU A 236 42.69 4.88 6.35
N VAL A 237 42.06 4.30 7.39
CA VAL A 237 42.39 4.58 8.80
C VAL A 237 43.85 4.21 9.11
N VAL A 238 44.31 3.05 8.65
CA VAL A 238 45.71 2.62 8.85
C VAL A 238 46.69 3.59 8.19
N ILE A 239 46.41 4.05 6.96
CA ILE A 239 47.25 5.04 6.27
C ILE A 239 47.31 6.36 7.05
N ILE A 240 46.18 6.85 7.55
CA ILE A 240 46.14 8.08 8.36
C ILE A 240 46.98 7.94 9.63
N LEU A 241 46.89 6.79 10.32
CA LEU A 241 47.68 6.53 11.52
C LEU A 241 49.18 6.52 11.22
N ILE A 242 49.61 5.91 10.12
CA ILE A 242 51.02 5.90 9.70
C ILE A 242 51.52 7.33 9.44
N ILE A 243 50.73 8.14 8.73
CA ILE A 243 51.07 9.55 8.46
C ILE A 243 51.15 10.35 9.76
N ALA A 244 50.20 10.17 10.67
CA ALA A 244 50.21 10.87 11.96
C ALA A 244 51.45 10.52 12.80
N VAL A 245 51.82 9.24 12.88
CA VAL A 245 53.04 8.80 13.59
C VAL A 245 54.29 9.38 12.93
N ALA A 246 54.37 9.36 11.60
CA ALA A 246 55.50 9.95 10.87
C ALA A 246 55.63 11.46 11.14
N LEU A 247 54.51 12.20 11.17
CA LEU A 247 54.49 13.63 11.48
C LEU A 247 54.93 13.92 12.92
N ILE A 248 54.51 13.10 13.89
CA ILE A 248 54.93 13.23 15.29
C ILE A 248 56.44 12.98 15.41
N PHE A 249 56.95 11.94 14.76
CA PHE A 249 58.38 11.59 14.79
C PHE A 249 59.25 12.66 14.11
N VAL A 250 58.80 13.24 13.00
CA VAL A 250 59.49 14.35 12.34
C VAL A 250 59.48 15.61 13.22
N ARG A 251 58.40 15.88 13.95
CA ARG A 251 58.33 17.01 14.88
C ARG A 251 59.24 16.81 16.09
N SER A 252 59.29 15.62 16.69
CA SER A 252 60.14 15.38 17.87
C SER A 252 61.63 15.57 17.57
N LYS A 253 62.09 15.14 16.39
CA LYS A 253 63.48 15.39 15.95
C LYS A 253 63.83 16.87 15.77
N LYS A 254 62.86 17.73 15.42
CA LYS A 254 63.11 19.18 15.30
C LYS A 254 63.24 19.86 16.66
N THR A 255 62.69 19.28 17.72
CA THR A 255 62.76 19.84 19.09
C THR A 255 64.08 19.50 19.80
N GLU A 256 64.77 18.44 19.41
CA GLU A 256 66.09 18.07 19.97
C GLU A 256 67.29 18.77 19.28
N LEU A 257 67.06 19.46 18.16
CA LEU A 257 68.09 20.15 17.37
C LEU A 257 68.05 21.69 17.52
N SER A 258 67.19 22.20 18.41
CA SER A 258 67.11 23.62 18.81
C SER A 258 67.63 23.79 20.23
#